data_AF-A0A959X410-F1
#
_entry.id   AF-A0A959X410-F1
#
_cell.length_a   1.000
_cell.length_b   1.000
_cell.length_c   1.000
_cell.angle_alpha   90.00
_cell.angle_beta   90.00
_cell.angle_gamma   90.00
#
_symmetry.space_group_name_H-M   'P 1'
#
loop_
_entity.id
_entity.type
_entity.pdbx_description
1 polymer ?
#
loop_
_entity_poly.entity_id
_entity_poly.type
_entity_poly.pdbx_seq_one_letter_code
_entity_poly.pdbx_strand_id
1 'polypeptide(L)'
;MNRTVARELADIRRMPYGTARTAAAEAVARRIEAEGPREHLAEALLDQIEAYNFNGDGAKSFVVFARLLRLWDESPELFDEDDRRNLFWEFKWVAADLSDYPQISLEQARAFLADMLRRFELAGNGTAAVRMSEFLWRWWAGQPGAEEARLAWVSSLRDEFEDCRACTVGNQTTYLVETGRHDEAVAMGMTQHWTCNKEPACTHHATALAALLAGDPELALARHKLALAATTEDNGNNGPARAKCFELLARGGRLPQALRILRNDDAALLTSGETPLLRLRFLLGLVAGLSANLPERADVETGLRDPELRTVASLHAWAVAEARSLGGLFDVRNGTPHYAGLLALACAARPAEHPLPEEAMPAAPRAGVGVPGGPAGDEAVEKNGDAVFARAEVALGAKRYGEAARLYADAAQAFEQAGWIGRSGIAYAESAQSAAVAGEDEVANGLFAAALPRLRTGGADPDAVVAVLAAWAPVAARAADSEAQIRATAELLDAYPDFAPEGLSEDLAERRHAEWLYRRASLRDTLARSIAASPSSGRDRAVREALAAGEEFAQIGLIADAAHAFWLAGRIQREDGDTSGAVWSLESAFEGFAAAHRPQERAKAASELIELLRDTGQAERADAITAQMLS
;
A
#
# COMPACT_ATOMS: atom_id res chain seq x y z
N MET A 1 -22.54 31.05 -8.97
CA MET A 1 -22.98 29.97 -8.07
C MET A 1 -22.74 28.61 -8.72
N ASN A 2 -23.34 28.31 -9.88
CA ASN A 2 -23.19 27.03 -10.56
C ASN A 2 -21.71 26.65 -10.88
N ARG A 3 -20.95 27.54 -11.55
CA ARG A 3 -19.49 27.38 -11.78
C ARG A 3 -18.63 27.25 -10.51
N THR A 4 -19.12 27.68 -9.35
CA THR A 4 -18.40 27.62 -8.08
C THR A 4 -18.57 26.24 -7.43
N VAL A 5 -19.75 25.65 -7.56
CA VAL A 5 -20.08 24.32 -7.02
C VAL A 5 -19.38 23.22 -7.81
N ALA A 6 -19.39 23.27 -9.14
CA ALA A 6 -18.66 22.30 -9.97
C ALA A 6 -17.16 22.25 -9.64
N ARG A 7 -16.55 23.42 -9.41
CA ARG A 7 -15.13 23.49 -9.00
C ARG A 7 -14.92 22.91 -7.60
N GLU A 8 -15.79 23.19 -6.66
CA GLU A 8 -15.72 22.65 -5.29
C GLU A 8 -15.87 21.13 -5.27
N LEU A 9 -16.78 20.55 -6.05
CA LEU A 9 -16.91 19.10 -6.20
C LEU A 9 -15.64 18.48 -6.81
N ALA A 10 -15.09 19.10 -7.85
CA ALA A 10 -13.82 18.67 -8.43
C ALA A 10 -12.65 18.77 -7.45
N ASP A 11 -12.60 19.79 -6.60
CA ASP A 11 -11.58 19.95 -5.57
C ASP A 11 -11.72 18.89 -4.46
N ILE A 12 -12.95 18.56 -4.05
CA ILE A 12 -13.24 17.48 -3.10
C ILE A 12 -12.78 16.13 -3.65
N ARG A 13 -13.05 15.84 -4.93
CA ARG A 13 -12.59 14.61 -5.60
C ARG A 13 -11.08 14.45 -5.63
N ARG A 14 -10.33 15.55 -5.71
CA ARG A 14 -8.85 15.54 -5.67
C ARG A 14 -8.29 15.38 -4.25
N MET A 15 -9.12 15.49 -3.21
CA MET A 15 -8.65 15.25 -1.85
C MET A 15 -8.32 13.76 -1.67
N PRO A 16 -7.26 13.43 -0.92
CA PRO A 16 -7.02 12.06 -0.48
C PRO A 16 -8.24 11.50 0.26
N TYR A 17 -8.50 10.20 0.09
CA TYR A 17 -9.52 9.52 0.89
C TYR A 17 -9.23 9.68 2.37
N GLY A 18 -10.29 9.91 3.14
CA GLY A 18 -10.16 10.20 4.56
C GLY A 18 -11.35 10.98 5.11
N THR A 19 -11.31 11.20 6.43
CA THR A 19 -12.35 11.93 7.16
C THR A 19 -12.59 13.33 6.60
N ALA A 20 -11.54 14.01 6.12
CA ALA A 20 -11.64 15.35 5.56
C ALA A 20 -12.46 15.37 4.25
N ARG A 21 -12.16 14.47 3.30
CA ARG A 21 -12.92 14.34 2.06
C ARG A 21 -14.38 13.95 2.34
N THR A 22 -14.58 13.01 3.27
CA THR A 22 -15.92 12.57 3.69
C THR A 22 -16.75 13.74 4.24
N ALA A 23 -16.19 14.51 5.17
CA ALA A 23 -16.88 15.66 5.76
C ALA A 23 -17.18 16.76 4.73
N ALA A 24 -16.26 17.00 3.79
CA ALA A 24 -16.45 17.96 2.70
C ALA A 24 -17.56 17.50 1.73
N ALA A 25 -17.54 16.23 1.31
CA ALA A 25 -18.56 15.63 0.45
C ALA A 25 -19.96 15.69 1.11
N GLU A 26 -20.05 15.38 2.40
CA GLU A 26 -21.30 15.54 3.16
C GLU A 26 -21.79 16.99 3.19
N ALA A 27 -20.90 17.94 3.42
CA ALA A 27 -21.25 19.35 3.53
C ALA A 27 -21.76 19.91 2.20
N VAL A 28 -21.07 19.60 1.09
CA VAL A 28 -21.47 20.06 -0.24
C VAL A 28 -22.79 19.42 -0.68
N ALA A 29 -22.98 18.11 -0.47
CA ALA A 29 -24.22 17.43 -0.81
C ALA A 29 -25.43 17.99 -0.02
N ARG A 30 -25.28 18.20 1.30
CA ARG A 30 -26.32 18.84 2.13
C ARG A 30 -26.66 20.24 1.67
N ARG A 31 -25.66 21.05 1.28
CA ARG A 31 -25.88 22.43 0.83
C ARG A 31 -26.58 22.47 -0.53
N ILE A 32 -26.13 21.66 -1.49
CA ILE A 32 -26.75 21.56 -2.81
C ILE A 32 -28.22 21.12 -2.69
N GLU A 33 -28.52 20.16 -1.81
CA GLU A 33 -29.89 19.69 -1.61
C GLU A 33 -30.80 20.78 -1.01
N ALA A 34 -30.30 21.56 -0.04
CA ALA A 34 -31.08 22.57 0.65
C ALA A 34 -31.25 23.87 -0.15
N GLU A 35 -30.22 24.29 -0.89
CA GLU A 35 -30.11 25.63 -1.48
C GLU A 35 -29.99 25.63 -3.01
N GLY A 36 -29.70 24.47 -3.62
CA GLY A 36 -29.30 24.34 -5.02
C GLY A 36 -27.82 24.69 -5.25
N PRO A 37 -27.33 24.60 -6.50
CA PRO A 37 -28.03 24.26 -7.73
C PRO A 37 -28.38 22.76 -7.84
N ARG A 38 -29.65 22.42 -8.13
CA ARG A 38 -30.15 21.02 -8.12
C ARG A 38 -29.49 20.13 -9.19
N GLU A 39 -29.00 20.73 -10.27
CA GLU A 39 -28.29 20.04 -11.35
C GLU A 39 -27.01 19.32 -10.90
N HIS A 40 -26.42 19.68 -9.75
CA HIS A 40 -25.23 19.02 -9.21
C HIS A 40 -25.55 18.01 -8.08
N LEU A 41 -26.84 17.76 -7.80
CA LEU A 41 -27.21 16.89 -6.67
C LEU A 41 -26.87 15.42 -6.93
N ALA A 42 -26.99 14.94 -8.18
CA ALA A 42 -26.62 13.57 -8.54
C ALA A 42 -25.11 13.35 -8.32
N GLU A 43 -24.28 14.16 -8.97
CA GLU A 43 -22.82 14.20 -8.83
C GLU A 43 -22.38 14.28 -7.36
N ALA A 44 -22.98 15.17 -6.56
CA ALA A 44 -22.61 15.33 -5.15
C ALA A 44 -22.95 14.12 -4.28
N LEU A 45 -24.07 13.44 -4.56
CA LEU A 45 -24.45 12.22 -3.84
C LEU A 45 -23.55 11.03 -4.21
N LEU A 46 -23.20 10.90 -5.50
CA LEU A 46 -22.22 9.93 -5.99
C LEU A 46 -20.84 10.13 -5.32
N ASP A 47 -20.32 11.36 -5.35
CA ASP A 47 -19.06 11.73 -4.67
C ASP A 47 -19.10 11.42 -3.15
N GLN A 48 -20.27 11.58 -2.52
CA GLN A 48 -20.48 11.24 -1.11
C GLN A 48 -20.48 9.72 -0.86
N ILE A 49 -21.08 8.92 -1.75
CA ILE A 49 -21.07 7.45 -1.67
C ILE A 49 -19.65 6.93 -1.82
N GLU A 50 -18.91 7.41 -2.82
CA GLU A 50 -17.51 7.07 -3.03
C GLU A 50 -16.67 7.38 -1.78
N ALA A 51 -16.82 8.58 -1.20
CA ALA A 51 -16.09 8.98 0.00
C ALA A 51 -16.36 8.05 1.20
N TYR A 52 -17.60 7.57 1.38
CA TYR A 52 -17.91 6.62 2.45
C TYR A 52 -17.28 5.25 2.25
N ASN A 53 -17.29 4.73 1.02
CA ASN A 53 -16.73 3.41 0.71
C ASN A 53 -15.22 3.36 0.99
N PHE A 54 -14.49 4.46 0.74
CA PHE A 54 -13.03 4.51 0.96
C PHE A 54 -12.59 5.07 2.33
N ASN A 55 -13.51 5.36 3.25
CA ASN A 55 -13.19 5.85 4.61
C ASN A 55 -13.68 4.93 5.75
N GLY A 56 -14.10 3.70 5.45
CA GLY A 56 -14.59 2.74 6.45
C GLY A 56 -15.98 3.07 7.02
N ASP A 57 -16.71 3.99 6.38
CA ASP A 57 -18.06 4.43 6.74
C ASP A 57 -19.13 3.84 5.78
N GLY A 58 -18.81 2.72 5.10
CA GLY A 58 -19.64 2.13 4.04
C GLY A 58 -21.10 1.84 4.45
N ALA A 59 -21.40 1.63 5.73
CA ALA A 59 -22.79 1.55 6.20
C ALA A 59 -23.64 2.80 5.86
N LYS A 60 -23.03 3.99 5.82
CA LYS A 60 -23.70 5.25 5.46
C LYS A 60 -23.96 5.33 3.95
N SER A 61 -23.16 4.64 3.13
CA SER A 61 -23.30 4.65 1.68
C SER A 61 -24.68 4.12 1.26
N PHE A 62 -25.21 3.10 1.93
CA PHE A 62 -26.57 2.57 1.67
C PHE A 62 -27.68 3.63 1.80
N VAL A 63 -27.58 4.50 2.79
CA VAL A 63 -28.59 5.55 3.03
C VAL A 63 -28.53 6.60 1.93
N VAL A 64 -27.31 7.00 1.53
CA VAL A 64 -27.10 7.96 0.44
C VAL A 64 -27.47 7.35 -0.91
N PHE A 65 -27.14 6.09 -1.14
CA PHE A 65 -27.50 5.35 -2.35
C PHE A 65 -29.03 5.23 -2.50
N ALA A 66 -29.74 4.90 -1.43
CA ALA A 66 -31.21 4.90 -1.45
C ALA A 66 -31.81 6.28 -1.75
N ARG A 67 -31.13 7.38 -1.37
CA ARG A 67 -31.54 8.76 -1.74
C ARG A 67 -31.26 9.03 -3.21
N LEU A 68 -30.09 8.64 -3.71
CA LEU A 68 -29.72 8.77 -5.12
C LEU A 68 -30.69 8.01 -6.03
N LEU A 69 -31.10 6.79 -5.66
CA LEU A 69 -32.11 6.02 -6.42
C LEU A 69 -33.48 6.72 -6.46
N ARG A 70 -33.90 7.34 -5.35
CA ARG A 70 -35.14 8.15 -5.36
C ARG A 70 -35.01 9.38 -6.24
N LEU A 71 -33.86 10.05 -6.22
CA LEU A 71 -33.58 11.18 -7.11
C LEU A 71 -33.63 10.76 -8.58
N TRP A 72 -33.07 9.60 -8.90
CA TRP A 72 -33.15 9.01 -10.24
C TRP A 72 -34.59 8.70 -10.65
N ASP A 73 -35.41 8.16 -9.75
CA ASP A 73 -36.81 7.82 -10.03
C ASP A 73 -37.69 9.08 -10.20
N GLU A 74 -37.44 10.13 -9.42
CA GLU A 74 -38.24 11.37 -9.39
C GLU A 74 -37.78 12.42 -10.42
N SER A 75 -36.50 12.47 -10.74
CA SER A 75 -35.88 13.52 -11.57
C SER A 75 -34.68 12.98 -12.40
N PRO A 76 -34.90 12.00 -13.30
CA PRO A 76 -33.83 11.40 -14.11
C PRO A 76 -33.13 12.39 -15.06
N GLU A 77 -33.74 13.55 -15.33
CA GLU A 77 -33.16 14.64 -16.11
C GLU A 77 -32.00 15.35 -15.40
N LEU A 78 -31.83 15.15 -14.09
CA LEU A 78 -30.70 15.71 -13.32
C LEU A 78 -29.40 14.92 -13.47
N PHE A 79 -29.46 13.75 -14.12
CA PHE A 79 -28.31 12.88 -14.31
C PHE A 79 -27.86 12.95 -15.76
N ASP A 80 -26.61 13.37 -15.95
CA ASP A 80 -25.96 13.30 -17.25
C ASP A 80 -25.51 11.86 -17.59
N GLU A 81 -24.82 11.67 -18.72
CA GLU A 81 -24.36 10.35 -19.14
C GLU A 81 -23.30 9.75 -18.20
N ASP A 82 -22.44 10.58 -17.61
CA ASP A 82 -21.40 10.16 -16.70
C ASP A 82 -21.99 9.79 -15.32
N ASP A 83 -22.93 10.59 -14.80
CA ASP A 83 -23.69 10.30 -13.58
C ASP A 83 -24.47 8.99 -13.70
N ARG A 84 -25.08 8.74 -14.87
CA ARG A 84 -25.79 7.48 -15.16
C ARG A 84 -24.85 6.29 -15.12
N ARG A 85 -23.73 6.38 -15.83
CA ARG A 85 -22.71 5.33 -15.83
C ARG A 85 -22.20 5.09 -14.41
N ASN A 86 -21.92 6.16 -13.66
CA ASN A 86 -21.40 6.06 -12.30
C ASN A 86 -22.43 5.52 -11.31
N LEU A 87 -23.72 5.85 -11.45
CA LEU A 87 -24.80 5.27 -10.65
C LEU A 87 -24.81 3.73 -10.74
N PHE A 88 -24.75 3.18 -11.95
CA PHE A 88 -24.74 1.72 -12.15
C PHE A 88 -23.41 1.10 -11.71
N TRP A 89 -22.30 1.82 -11.87
CA TRP A 89 -21.01 1.42 -11.33
C TRP A 89 -21.10 1.31 -9.80
N GLU A 90 -21.47 2.38 -9.09
CA GLU A 90 -21.59 2.39 -7.62
C GLU A 90 -22.62 1.40 -7.09
N PHE A 91 -23.72 1.15 -7.82
CA PHE A 91 -24.70 0.13 -7.44
C PHE A 91 -24.04 -1.21 -7.12
N LYS A 92 -23.08 -1.61 -7.96
CA LYS A 92 -22.33 -2.86 -7.78
C LYS A 92 -21.46 -2.84 -6.52
N TRP A 93 -20.80 -1.74 -6.20
CA TRP A 93 -19.95 -1.64 -5.00
C TRP A 93 -20.81 -1.70 -3.75
N VAL A 94 -21.90 -0.93 -3.72
CA VAL A 94 -22.88 -0.96 -2.62
C VAL A 94 -23.53 -2.35 -2.49
N ALA A 95 -23.79 -3.04 -3.61
CA ALA A 95 -24.29 -4.41 -3.59
C ALA A 95 -23.28 -5.41 -2.99
N ALA A 96 -21.99 -5.24 -3.29
CA ALA A 96 -20.94 -6.10 -2.73
C ALA A 96 -20.82 -5.94 -1.20
N ASP A 97 -21.04 -4.72 -0.70
CA ASP A 97 -20.97 -4.38 0.73
C ASP A 97 -22.19 -4.85 1.54
N LEU A 98 -23.26 -5.34 0.91
CA LEU A 98 -24.46 -5.81 1.62
C LEU A 98 -24.11 -6.84 2.70
N SER A 99 -23.19 -7.75 2.37
CA SER A 99 -22.75 -8.81 3.27
C SER A 99 -21.96 -8.29 4.45
N ASP A 100 -21.33 -7.13 4.32
CA ASP A 100 -20.29 -6.66 5.22
C ASP A 100 -20.81 -6.13 6.56
N TYR A 101 -22.10 -5.79 6.59
CA TYR A 101 -22.73 -5.08 7.69
C TYR A 101 -23.89 -5.88 8.29
N PRO A 102 -23.86 -6.23 9.60
CA PRO A 102 -24.90 -7.04 10.21
C PRO A 102 -26.24 -6.29 10.38
N GLN A 103 -26.22 -4.96 10.37
CA GLN A 103 -27.41 -4.11 10.50
C GLN A 103 -28.30 -4.08 9.26
N ILE A 104 -27.79 -4.52 8.09
CA ILE A 104 -28.58 -4.63 6.87
C ILE A 104 -29.32 -5.97 6.92
N SER A 105 -30.63 -5.95 7.09
CA SER A 105 -31.40 -7.19 7.20
C SER A 105 -31.34 -8.03 5.93
N LEU A 106 -31.54 -9.34 6.07
CA LEU A 106 -31.66 -10.28 4.94
C LEU A 106 -32.77 -9.91 3.95
N GLU A 107 -33.85 -9.29 4.43
CA GLU A 107 -34.93 -8.79 3.55
C GLU A 107 -34.48 -7.56 2.75
N GLN A 108 -33.79 -6.61 3.39
CA GLN A 108 -33.24 -5.44 2.71
C GLN A 108 -32.23 -5.83 1.63
N ALA A 109 -31.32 -6.77 1.91
CA ALA A 109 -30.34 -7.24 0.93
C ALA A 109 -31.03 -7.92 -0.28
N ARG A 110 -32.04 -8.76 -0.03
CA ARG A 110 -32.81 -9.39 -1.13
C ARG A 110 -33.58 -8.36 -1.95
N ALA A 111 -34.22 -7.40 -1.30
CA ALA A 111 -34.92 -6.32 -1.99
C ALA A 111 -33.95 -5.46 -2.83
N PHE A 112 -32.77 -5.18 -2.30
CA PHE A 112 -31.72 -4.42 -2.98
C PHE A 112 -31.22 -5.14 -4.24
N LEU A 113 -30.89 -6.43 -4.15
CA LEU A 113 -30.44 -7.23 -5.30
C LEU A 113 -31.53 -7.39 -6.36
N ALA A 114 -32.80 -7.55 -5.95
CA ALA A 114 -33.92 -7.61 -6.86
C ALA A 114 -34.15 -6.26 -7.60
N ASP A 115 -34.02 -5.13 -6.90
CA ASP A 115 -34.12 -3.81 -7.52
C ASP A 115 -32.92 -3.51 -8.42
N MET A 116 -31.70 -3.94 -8.04
CA MET A 116 -30.52 -3.89 -8.89
C MET A 116 -30.77 -4.62 -10.22
N LEU A 117 -31.23 -5.88 -10.16
CA LEU A 117 -31.54 -6.66 -11.37
C LEU A 117 -32.53 -5.92 -12.26
N ARG A 118 -33.66 -5.48 -11.68
CA ARG A 118 -34.71 -4.76 -12.41
C ARG A 118 -34.17 -3.52 -13.11
N ARG A 119 -33.36 -2.71 -12.42
CA ARG A 119 -32.81 -1.46 -12.97
C ARG A 119 -31.76 -1.70 -14.05
N PHE A 120 -30.89 -2.68 -13.87
CA PHE A 120 -29.92 -3.06 -14.90
C PHE A 120 -30.64 -3.54 -16.17
N GLU A 121 -31.68 -4.38 -16.04
CA GLU A 121 -32.49 -4.83 -17.18
C GLU A 121 -33.23 -3.68 -17.88
N LEU A 122 -33.86 -2.78 -17.12
CA LEU A 122 -34.56 -1.61 -17.68
C LEU A 122 -33.62 -0.63 -18.40
N ALA A 123 -32.38 -0.50 -17.94
CA ALA A 123 -31.36 0.32 -18.59
C ALA A 123 -30.69 -0.37 -19.79
N GLY A 124 -30.98 -1.67 -20.04
CA GLY A 124 -30.34 -2.44 -21.10
C GLY A 124 -28.90 -2.86 -20.78
N ASN A 125 -28.50 -2.79 -19.51
CA ASN A 125 -27.17 -3.18 -19.05
C ASN A 125 -27.05 -4.70 -18.94
N GLY A 126 -25.82 -5.21 -19.05
CA GLY A 126 -25.54 -6.62 -18.76
C GLY A 126 -25.77 -6.96 -17.28
N THR A 127 -25.99 -8.24 -16.98
CA THR A 127 -26.34 -8.69 -15.61
C THR A 127 -25.16 -9.30 -14.87
N ALA A 128 -23.92 -9.18 -15.37
CA ALA A 128 -22.76 -9.84 -14.79
C ALA A 128 -22.48 -9.35 -13.36
N ALA A 129 -22.55 -8.03 -13.15
CA ALA A 129 -22.42 -7.40 -11.83
C ALA A 129 -23.47 -7.90 -10.83
N VAL A 130 -24.74 -7.99 -11.26
CA VAL A 130 -25.84 -8.47 -10.42
C VAL A 130 -25.62 -9.91 -9.97
N ARG A 131 -25.24 -10.79 -10.91
CA ARG A 131 -24.99 -12.20 -10.64
C ARG A 131 -23.80 -12.40 -9.71
N MET A 132 -22.78 -11.57 -9.84
CA MET A 132 -21.64 -11.55 -8.92
C MET A 132 -22.10 -11.18 -7.50
N SER A 133 -22.86 -10.10 -7.34
CA SER A 133 -23.36 -9.67 -6.03
C SER A 133 -24.28 -10.71 -5.39
N GLU A 134 -25.13 -11.38 -6.18
CA GLU A 134 -25.94 -12.52 -5.72
C GLU A 134 -25.06 -13.69 -5.24
N PHE A 135 -23.99 -14.02 -5.96
CA PHE A 135 -23.03 -15.04 -5.55
C PHE A 135 -22.34 -14.67 -4.23
N LEU A 136 -21.77 -13.46 -4.12
CA LEU A 136 -21.09 -12.99 -2.92
C LEU A 136 -22.04 -12.97 -1.72
N TRP A 137 -23.27 -12.46 -1.91
CA TRP A 137 -24.30 -12.48 -0.88
C TRP A 137 -24.59 -13.91 -0.43
N ARG A 138 -24.88 -14.85 -1.34
CA ARG A 138 -25.19 -16.23 -0.94
C ARG A 138 -24.06 -16.89 -0.21
N TRP A 139 -22.83 -16.70 -0.68
CA TRP A 139 -21.64 -17.25 -0.05
C TRP A 139 -21.43 -16.70 1.37
N TRP A 140 -21.35 -15.39 1.55
CA TRP A 140 -21.03 -14.78 2.84
C TRP A 140 -22.24 -14.68 3.78
N ALA A 141 -23.47 -14.73 3.28
CA ALA A 141 -24.66 -14.86 4.12
C ALA A 141 -25.00 -16.32 4.45
N GLY A 142 -24.19 -17.30 4.03
CA GLY A 142 -24.40 -18.72 4.30
C GLY A 142 -25.71 -19.26 3.69
N GLN A 143 -26.19 -18.66 2.60
CA GLN A 143 -27.44 -19.05 1.96
C GLN A 143 -27.21 -20.23 1.00
N PRO A 144 -28.23 -21.09 0.81
CA PRO A 144 -28.13 -22.18 -0.16
C PRO A 144 -27.97 -21.63 -1.59
N GLY A 145 -27.38 -22.45 -2.46
CA GLY A 145 -27.28 -22.12 -3.89
C GLY A 145 -26.06 -21.27 -4.28
N ALA A 146 -25.05 -21.14 -3.42
CA ALA A 146 -23.87 -20.30 -3.70
C ALA A 146 -23.07 -20.81 -4.91
N GLU A 147 -22.95 -22.12 -5.11
CA GLU A 147 -22.24 -22.70 -6.26
C GLU A 147 -22.99 -22.43 -7.57
N GLU A 148 -24.31 -22.60 -7.56
CA GLU A 148 -25.17 -22.31 -8.70
C GLU A 148 -25.09 -20.83 -9.08
N ALA A 149 -25.10 -19.93 -8.10
CA ALA A 149 -24.91 -18.50 -8.32
C ALA A 149 -23.50 -18.18 -8.88
N ARG A 150 -22.45 -18.83 -8.36
CA ARG A 150 -21.09 -18.70 -8.89
C ARG A 150 -21.02 -19.10 -10.36
N LEU A 151 -21.60 -20.24 -10.72
CA LEU A 151 -21.62 -20.74 -12.09
C LEU A 151 -22.41 -19.80 -13.02
N ALA A 152 -23.56 -19.28 -12.56
CA ALA A 152 -24.36 -18.32 -13.31
C ALA A 152 -23.62 -17.00 -13.56
N TRP A 153 -22.81 -16.55 -12.58
CA TRP A 153 -21.94 -15.38 -12.72
C TRP A 153 -20.81 -15.62 -13.72
N VAL A 154 -20.00 -16.67 -13.55
CA VAL A 154 -18.80 -16.87 -14.39
C VAL A 154 -19.10 -17.30 -15.83
N SER A 155 -20.33 -17.76 -16.09
CA SER A 155 -20.83 -18.07 -17.43
C SER A 155 -21.57 -16.89 -18.09
N SER A 156 -21.72 -15.76 -17.39
CA SER A 156 -22.36 -14.57 -17.96
C SER A 156 -21.48 -13.89 -19.01
N LEU A 157 -22.11 -13.21 -19.98
CA LEU A 157 -21.39 -12.35 -20.90
C LEU A 157 -20.83 -11.17 -20.12
N ARG A 158 -19.54 -10.89 -20.32
CA ARG A 158 -18.88 -9.74 -19.70
C ARG A 158 -19.50 -8.45 -20.22
N ASP A 159 -19.72 -7.51 -19.31
CA ASP A 159 -20.22 -6.16 -19.60
C ASP A 159 -19.31 -5.12 -18.94
N GLU A 160 -19.59 -3.84 -19.17
CA GLU A 160 -18.78 -2.75 -18.63
C GLU A 160 -18.79 -2.71 -17.10
N PHE A 161 -19.84 -3.18 -16.43
CA PHE A 161 -20.00 -3.12 -14.98
C PHE A 161 -19.39 -4.34 -14.26
N GLU A 162 -18.88 -5.33 -14.99
CA GLU A 162 -18.28 -6.50 -14.36
C GLU A 162 -16.98 -6.16 -13.61
N ASP A 163 -16.65 -6.93 -12.58
CA ASP A 163 -15.32 -6.90 -11.96
C ASP A 163 -14.21 -7.19 -12.96
N CYS A 164 -13.04 -6.59 -12.72
CA CYS A 164 -11.87 -6.87 -13.53
C CYS A 164 -11.53 -8.37 -13.49
N ARG A 165 -10.86 -8.85 -14.54
CA ARG A 165 -10.58 -10.29 -14.69
C ARG A 165 -9.78 -10.87 -13.53
N ALA A 166 -8.89 -10.05 -12.95
CA ALA A 166 -8.13 -10.43 -11.76
C ALA A 166 -9.04 -10.75 -10.58
N CYS A 167 -10.01 -9.87 -10.27
CA CYS A 167 -10.99 -10.06 -9.19
C CYS A 167 -11.89 -11.27 -9.44
N THR A 168 -12.27 -11.54 -10.70
CA THR A 168 -13.06 -12.74 -11.06
C THR A 168 -12.33 -14.03 -10.66
N VAL A 169 -11.02 -14.11 -10.91
CA VAL A 169 -10.20 -15.27 -10.52
C VAL A 169 -9.99 -15.31 -9.00
N GLY A 170 -9.70 -14.17 -8.37
CA GLY A 170 -9.47 -14.08 -6.93
C GLY A 170 -10.67 -14.48 -6.08
N ASN A 171 -11.87 -14.02 -6.43
CA ASN A 171 -13.11 -14.38 -5.75
C ASN A 171 -13.42 -15.88 -5.89
N GLN A 172 -13.26 -16.45 -7.09
CA GLN A 172 -13.45 -17.89 -7.29
C GLN A 172 -12.43 -18.72 -6.50
N THR A 173 -11.16 -18.34 -6.55
CA THR A 173 -10.09 -19.01 -5.79
C THR A 173 -10.42 -19.01 -4.30
N THR A 174 -10.77 -17.84 -3.76
CA THR A 174 -11.11 -17.68 -2.34
C THR A 174 -12.33 -18.51 -1.93
N TYR A 175 -13.37 -18.54 -2.75
CA TYR A 175 -14.55 -19.38 -2.49
C TYR A 175 -14.21 -20.87 -2.46
N LEU A 176 -13.39 -21.35 -3.40
CA LEU A 176 -12.95 -22.74 -3.43
C LEU A 176 -12.11 -23.09 -2.20
N VAL A 177 -11.24 -22.18 -1.72
CA VAL A 177 -10.51 -22.37 -0.45
C VAL A 177 -11.48 -22.47 0.72
N GLU A 178 -12.39 -21.51 0.86
CA GLU A 178 -13.29 -21.42 2.02
C GLU A 178 -14.36 -22.51 2.05
N THR A 179 -14.59 -23.19 0.92
CA THR A 179 -15.47 -24.38 0.82
C THR A 179 -14.73 -25.71 0.86
N GLY A 180 -13.42 -25.70 1.11
CA GLY A 180 -12.61 -26.91 1.27
C GLY A 180 -12.21 -27.61 -0.04
N ARG A 181 -12.43 -26.98 -1.20
CA ARG A 181 -12.11 -27.50 -2.54
C ARG A 181 -10.70 -27.09 -2.95
N HIS A 182 -9.71 -27.50 -2.16
CA HIS A 182 -8.35 -26.97 -2.24
C HIS A 182 -7.65 -27.22 -3.60
N ASP A 183 -7.78 -28.41 -4.18
CA ASP A 183 -7.19 -28.72 -5.49
C ASP A 183 -7.75 -27.82 -6.60
N GLU A 184 -9.06 -27.60 -6.59
CA GLU A 184 -9.73 -26.70 -7.53
C GLU A 184 -9.33 -25.25 -7.30
N ALA A 185 -9.17 -24.84 -6.05
CA ALA A 185 -8.68 -23.51 -5.69
C ALA A 185 -7.26 -23.28 -6.23
N VAL A 186 -6.36 -24.27 -6.09
CA VAL A 186 -5.02 -24.21 -6.68
C VAL A 186 -5.13 -24.07 -8.19
N ALA A 187 -5.88 -24.95 -8.86
CA ALA A 187 -6.04 -24.89 -10.31
C ALA A 187 -6.57 -23.53 -10.79
N MET A 188 -7.57 -22.96 -10.11
CA MET A 188 -8.12 -21.64 -10.40
C MET A 188 -7.08 -20.53 -10.18
N GLY A 189 -6.41 -20.51 -9.03
CA GLY A 189 -5.44 -19.48 -8.67
C GLY A 189 -4.20 -19.45 -9.58
N MET A 190 -3.81 -20.60 -10.14
CA MET A 190 -2.72 -20.70 -11.13
C MET A 190 -3.05 -19.98 -12.46
N THR A 191 -4.33 -19.71 -12.76
CA THR A 191 -4.77 -18.98 -13.96
C THR A 191 -4.71 -17.46 -13.82
N GLN A 192 -4.30 -16.95 -12.66
CA GLN A 192 -4.19 -15.52 -12.42
C GLN A 192 -3.00 -14.93 -13.18
N HIS A 193 -3.29 -14.16 -14.22
CA HIS A 193 -2.31 -13.44 -15.03
C HIS A 193 -2.58 -11.92 -15.09
N TRP A 194 -3.62 -11.46 -14.39
CA TRP A 194 -4.03 -10.06 -14.37
C TRP A 194 -3.69 -9.42 -13.03
N THR A 195 -3.57 -8.09 -13.04
CA THR A 195 -3.28 -7.28 -11.86
C THR A 195 -4.34 -6.19 -11.69
N CYS A 196 -4.56 -5.75 -10.45
CA CYS A 196 -5.33 -4.56 -10.11
C CYS A 196 -4.79 -3.98 -8.79
N ASN A 197 -5.55 -3.10 -8.13
CA ASN A 197 -5.15 -2.56 -6.83
C ASN A 197 -5.05 -3.62 -5.73
N LYS A 198 -5.85 -4.70 -5.75
CA LYS A 198 -5.82 -5.77 -4.73
C LYS A 198 -5.30 -7.14 -5.20
N GLU A 199 -5.38 -7.41 -6.49
CA GLU A 199 -4.92 -8.66 -7.12
C GLU A 199 -3.59 -8.41 -7.84
N PRO A 200 -2.66 -9.38 -7.88
CA PRO A 200 -2.85 -10.81 -7.60
C PRO A 200 -2.53 -11.22 -6.16
N ALA A 201 -2.26 -10.27 -5.25
CA ALA A 201 -1.87 -10.56 -3.87
C ALA A 201 -2.89 -11.45 -3.15
N CYS A 202 -4.17 -11.09 -3.21
CA CYS A 202 -5.24 -11.88 -2.60
C CYS A 202 -5.33 -13.30 -3.17
N THR A 203 -5.27 -13.43 -4.50
CA THR A 203 -5.24 -14.74 -5.17
C THR A 203 -4.03 -15.58 -4.73
N HIS A 204 -2.84 -14.98 -4.63
CA HIS A 204 -1.64 -15.69 -4.20
C HIS A 204 -1.71 -16.16 -2.75
N HIS A 205 -2.22 -15.33 -1.83
CA HIS A 205 -2.46 -15.74 -0.43
C HIS A 205 -3.44 -16.91 -0.35
N ALA A 206 -4.54 -16.87 -1.11
CA ALA A 206 -5.51 -17.96 -1.17
C ALA A 206 -4.92 -19.24 -1.78
N THR A 207 -4.20 -19.13 -2.89
CA THR A 207 -3.56 -20.27 -3.57
C THR A 207 -2.50 -20.91 -2.69
N ALA A 208 -1.74 -20.12 -1.94
CA ALA A 208 -0.72 -20.64 -1.03
C ALA A 208 -1.34 -21.50 0.07
N LEU A 209 -2.38 -21.00 0.75
CA LEU A 209 -3.09 -21.76 1.76
C LEU A 209 -3.71 -23.02 1.15
N ALA A 210 -4.36 -22.92 0.00
CA ALA A 210 -4.95 -24.06 -0.70
C ALA A 210 -3.91 -25.16 -0.98
N ALA A 211 -2.74 -24.79 -1.51
CA ALA A 211 -1.68 -25.73 -1.81
C ALA A 211 -1.18 -26.46 -0.55
N LEU A 212 -1.03 -25.75 0.57
CA LEU A 212 -0.64 -26.39 1.84
C LEU A 212 -1.70 -27.41 2.29
N LEU A 213 -2.98 -27.04 2.20
CA LEU A 213 -4.09 -27.90 2.61
C LEU A 213 -4.38 -29.06 1.64
N ALA A 214 -3.92 -28.95 0.40
CA ALA A 214 -3.91 -30.01 -0.60
C ALA A 214 -2.69 -30.95 -0.47
N GLY A 215 -1.73 -30.64 0.43
CA GLY A 215 -0.53 -31.45 0.64
C GLY A 215 0.64 -31.12 -0.29
N ASP A 216 0.66 -29.94 -0.92
CA ASP A 216 1.78 -29.44 -1.72
C ASP A 216 2.47 -28.25 -1.02
N PRO A 217 3.36 -28.52 -0.04
CA PRO A 217 4.02 -27.48 0.74
C PRO A 217 5.05 -26.67 -0.06
N GLU A 218 5.61 -27.23 -1.15
CA GLU A 218 6.54 -26.53 -2.03
C GLU A 218 5.82 -25.45 -2.84
N LEU A 219 4.70 -25.82 -3.46
CA LEU A 219 3.85 -24.85 -4.16
C LEU A 219 3.30 -23.80 -3.19
N ALA A 220 2.92 -24.21 -1.98
CA ALA A 220 2.46 -23.29 -0.95
C ALA A 220 3.51 -22.24 -0.62
N LEU A 221 4.77 -22.65 -0.42
CA LEU A 221 5.87 -21.73 -0.15
C LEU A 221 6.16 -20.81 -1.35
N ALA A 222 6.15 -21.33 -2.57
CA ALA A 222 6.35 -20.54 -3.78
C ALA A 222 5.25 -19.47 -3.93
N ARG A 223 3.99 -19.85 -3.71
CA ARG A 223 2.84 -18.93 -3.79
C ARG A 223 2.84 -17.91 -2.67
N HIS A 224 3.27 -18.28 -1.46
CA HIS A 224 3.45 -17.34 -0.36
C HIS A 224 4.48 -16.26 -0.68
N LYS A 225 5.62 -16.62 -1.30
CA LYS A 225 6.64 -15.65 -1.74
C LYS A 225 6.08 -14.66 -2.75
N LEU A 226 5.33 -15.13 -3.73
CA LEU A 226 4.64 -14.27 -4.70
C LEU A 226 3.58 -13.39 -4.03
N ALA A 227 2.86 -13.91 -3.03
CA ALA A 227 1.87 -13.15 -2.29
C ALA A 227 2.50 -11.97 -1.54
N LEU A 228 3.63 -12.21 -0.86
CA LEU A 228 4.40 -11.14 -0.20
C LEU A 228 4.94 -10.12 -1.20
N ALA A 229 5.48 -10.57 -2.34
CA ALA A 229 6.00 -9.67 -3.38
C ALA A 229 4.90 -8.81 -4.03
N ALA A 230 3.67 -9.30 -4.08
CA ALA A 230 2.53 -8.57 -4.63
C ALA A 230 1.77 -7.71 -3.60
N THR A 231 2.08 -7.86 -2.31
CA THR A 231 1.45 -7.10 -1.24
C THR A 231 2.09 -5.71 -1.16
N THR A 232 1.30 -4.66 -1.33
CA THR A 232 1.69 -3.25 -1.25
C THR A 232 1.02 -2.56 -0.06
N GLU A 233 1.32 -1.28 0.20
CA GLU A 233 0.60 -0.51 1.22
C GLU A 233 -0.91 -0.43 0.93
N ASP A 234 -1.30 -0.25 -0.33
CA ASP A 234 -2.70 -0.11 -0.75
C ASP A 234 -3.56 -1.37 -0.53
N ASN A 235 -2.96 -2.57 -0.61
CA ASN A 235 -3.69 -3.83 -0.46
C ASN A 235 -3.27 -4.65 0.76
N GLY A 236 -2.25 -4.20 1.49
CA GLY A 236 -1.68 -4.88 2.65
C GLY A 236 -2.62 -4.96 3.85
N ASN A 237 -3.66 -4.11 3.88
CA ASN A 237 -4.69 -4.10 4.92
C ASN A 237 -5.88 -5.05 4.62
N ASN A 238 -5.82 -5.85 3.56
CA ASN A 238 -6.89 -6.80 3.24
C ASN A 238 -6.96 -7.95 4.27
N GLY A 239 -7.79 -7.78 5.30
CA GLY A 239 -7.94 -8.73 6.41
C GLY A 239 -8.06 -10.20 5.97
N PRO A 240 -8.99 -10.58 5.09
CA PRO A 240 -9.12 -11.97 4.64
C PRO A 240 -7.89 -12.55 3.95
N ALA A 241 -7.11 -11.76 3.20
CA ALA A 241 -5.87 -12.23 2.58
C ALA A 241 -4.76 -12.41 3.64
N ARG A 242 -4.62 -11.45 4.55
CA ARG A 242 -3.66 -11.51 5.67
C ARG A 242 -3.95 -12.67 6.62
N ALA A 243 -5.21 -12.98 6.86
CA ALA A 243 -5.63 -14.14 7.64
C ALA A 243 -5.16 -15.46 7.04
N LYS A 244 -5.23 -15.59 5.70
CA LYS A 244 -4.76 -16.78 4.98
C LYS A 244 -3.24 -16.91 5.06
N CYS A 245 -2.50 -15.80 5.03
CA CYS A 245 -1.06 -15.78 5.30
C CYS A 245 -0.74 -16.29 6.72
N PHE A 246 -1.45 -15.79 7.73
CA PHE A 246 -1.27 -16.23 9.11
C PHE A 246 -1.59 -17.72 9.27
N GLU A 247 -2.74 -18.17 8.77
CA GLU A 247 -3.17 -19.56 8.83
C GLU A 247 -2.16 -20.49 8.13
N LEU A 248 -1.73 -20.12 6.92
CA LEU A 248 -0.73 -20.87 6.16
C LEU A 248 0.54 -21.09 6.98
N LEU A 249 1.13 -20.01 7.50
CA LEU A 249 2.38 -20.09 8.23
C LEU A 249 2.22 -20.87 9.54
N ALA A 250 1.14 -20.62 10.28
CA ALA A 250 0.90 -21.28 11.56
C ALA A 250 0.62 -22.78 11.39
N ARG A 251 -0.20 -23.17 10.41
CA ARG A 251 -0.49 -24.59 10.10
C ARG A 251 0.69 -25.28 9.43
N GLY A 252 1.50 -24.55 8.68
CA GLY A 252 2.70 -25.02 8.01
C GLY A 252 3.94 -25.16 8.91
N GLY A 253 3.79 -25.02 10.24
CA GLY A 253 4.88 -25.20 11.20
C GLY A 253 5.75 -23.96 11.47
N ARG A 254 5.36 -22.78 10.96
CA ARG A 254 6.09 -21.51 11.07
C ARG A 254 5.37 -20.49 11.97
N LEU A 255 4.82 -20.95 13.10
CA LEU A 255 4.10 -20.10 14.07
C LEU A 255 4.88 -18.84 14.50
N PRO A 256 6.20 -18.89 14.80
CA PRO A 256 6.95 -17.68 15.14
C PRO A 256 6.97 -16.63 14.02
N GLN A 257 7.00 -17.07 12.76
CA GLN A 257 6.93 -16.18 11.59
C GLN A 257 5.54 -15.56 11.48
N ALA A 258 4.48 -16.36 11.67
CA ALA A 258 3.10 -15.89 11.66
C ALA A 258 2.85 -14.82 12.73
N LEU A 259 3.29 -15.06 13.97
CA LEU A 259 3.17 -14.11 15.09
C LEU A 259 3.98 -12.83 14.87
N ARG A 260 5.15 -12.91 14.22
CA ARG A 260 5.95 -11.73 13.86
C ARG A 260 5.22 -10.84 12.86
N ILE A 261 4.66 -11.42 11.80
CA ILE A 261 3.86 -10.67 10.82
C ILE A 261 2.63 -10.06 11.50
N LEU A 262 1.95 -10.85 12.35
CA LEU A 262 0.79 -10.37 13.10
C LEU A 262 1.10 -9.12 13.92
N ARG A 263 2.17 -9.13 14.72
CA ARG A 263 2.48 -8.01 15.62
C ARG A 263 3.07 -6.78 14.94
N ASN A 264 3.77 -6.96 13.81
CA ASN A 264 4.46 -5.87 13.13
C ASN A 264 3.56 -5.21 12.08
N ASP A 265 2.83 -6.03 11.32
CA ASP A 265 2.18 -5.59 10.09
C ASP A 265 0.64 -5.60 10.23
N ASP A 266 0.10 -6.58 10.97
CA ASP A 266 -1.35 -6.83 11.02
C ASP A 266 -1.99 -6.51 12.38
N ALA A 267 -1.27 -5.87 13.31
CA ALA A 267 -1.75 -5.71 14.69
C ALA A 267 -3.04 -4.89 14.77
N ALA A 268 -3.21 -3.94 13.86
CA ALA A 268 -4.44 -3.15 13.73
C ALA A 268 -5.65 -4.03 13.41
N LEU A 269 -5.49 -5.08 12.60
CA LEU A 269 -6.58 -5.97 12.16
C LEU A 269 -7.26 -6.75 13.30
N LEU A 270 -6.63 -6.79 14.49
CA LEU A 270 -7.23 -7.36 15.69
C LEU A 270 -8.42 -6.51 16.19
N THR A 271 -8.27 -5.19 16.21
CA THR A 271 -9.23 -4.26 16.82
C THR A 271 -9.97 -3.40 15.81
N SER A 272 -9.40 -3.20 14.61
CA SER A 272 -10.04 -2.52 13.49
C SER A 272 -10.11 -3.44 12.27
N GLY A 273 -11.11 -3.22 11.42
CA GLY A 273 -11.19 -3.80 10.10
C GLY A 273 -11.98 -2.84 9.22
N GLU A 274 -11.76 -2.87 7.91
CA GLU A 274 -12.50 -2.00 6.96
C GLU A 274 -14.01 -2.15 7.15
N THR A 275 -14.46 -3.40 7.34
CA THR A 275 -15.86 -3.71 7.67
C THR A 275 -15.96 -4.80 8.75
N PRO A 276 -17.11 -4.89 9.44
CA PRO A 276 -17.36 -5.95 10.43
C PRO A 276 -17.14 -7.36 9.88
N LEU A 277 -17.59 -7.65 8.65
CA LEU A 277 -17.38 -8.97 8.06
C LEU A 277 -15.91 -9.26 7.76
N LEU A 278 -15.17 -8.29 7.21
CA LEU A 278 -13.75 -8.48 6.92
C LEU A 278 -12.95 -8.73 8.21
N ARG A 279 -13.28 -8.04 9.31
CA ARG A 279 -12.72 -8.32 10.64
C ARG A 279 -13.06 -9.75 11.10
N LEU A 280 -14.32 -10.18 10.96
CA LEU A 280 -14.71 -11.55 11.33
C LEU A 280 -13.92 -12.60 10.54
N ARG A 281 -13.78 -12.41 9.22
CA ARG A 281 -13.00 -13.32 8.36
C ARG A 281 -11.53 -13.34 8.72
N PHE A 282 -10.97 -12.22 9.16
CA PHE A 282 -9.63 -12.18 9.72
C PHE A 282 -9.51 -13.02 11.00
N LEU A 283 -10.42 -12.81 11.95
CA LEU A 283 -10.46 -13.58 13.20
C LEU A 283 -10.61 -15.08 12.97
N LEU A 284 -11.41 -15.51 11.98
CA LEU A 284 -11.57 -16.94 11.65
C LEU A 284 -10.25 -17.59 11.20
N GLY A 285 -9.50 -16.95 10.30
CA GLY A 285 -8.18 -17.47 9.87
C GLY A 285 -7.13 -17.42 11.00
N LEU A 286 -7.17 -16.38 11.83
CA LEU A 286 -6.35 -16.28 13.05
C LEU A 286 -6.63 -17.45 14.01
N VAL A 287 -7.91 -17.72 14.30
CA VAL A 287 -8.33 -18.86 15.13
C VAL A 287 -7.89 -20.18 14.53
N ALA A 288 -8.02 -20.37 13.21
CA ALA A 288 -7.58 -21.59 12.54
C ALA A 288 -6.07 -21.83 12.69
N GLY A 289 -5.25 -20.79 12.46
CA GLY A 289 -3.80 -20.88 12.63
C GLY A 289 -3.37 -21.16 14.07
N LEU A 290 -4.00 -20.50 15.05
CA LEU A 290 -3.70 -20.69 16.48
C LEU A 290 -4.16 -22.06 16.98
N SER A 291 -5.35 -22.50 16.58
CA SER A 291 -5.91 -23.81 17.00
C SER A 291 -5.02 -24.97 16.57
N ALA A 292 -4.42 -24.86 15.38
CA ALA A 292 -3.47 -25.84 14.87
C ALA A 292 -2.19 -25.98 15.71
N ASN A 293 -1.93 -25.08 16.66
CA ASN A 293 -0.73 -25.10 17.50
C ASN A 293 -1.03 -25.35 18.98
N LEU A 294 -2.30 -25.57 19.34
CA LEU A 294 -2.73 -25.83 20.70
C LEU A 294 -2.99 -27.34 20.94
N PRO A 295 -2.67 -27.86 22.15
CA PRO A 295 -2.17 -27.14 23.33
C PRO A 295 -0.64 -26.94 23.38
N GLU A 296 0.14 -27.52 22.47
CA GLU A 296 1.60 -27.64 22.58
C GLU A 296 2.34 -26.30 22.61
N ARG A 297 1.80 -25.25 21.98
CA ARG A 297 2.38 -23.91 21.93
C ARG A 297 1.60 -22.89 22.77
N ALA A 298 0.76 -23.33 23.70
CA ALA A 298 -0.11 -22.46 24.50
C ALA A 298 0.63 -21.28 25.18
N ASP A 299 1.80 -21.54 25.75
CA ASP A 299 2.58 -20.57 26.52
C ASP A 299 3.55 -19.74 25.67
N VAL A 300 3.59 -19.93 24.34
CA VAL A 300 4.44 -19.14 23.45
C VAL A 300 3.98 -17.69 23.47
N GLU A 301 4.92 -16.76 23.70
CA GLU A 301 4.63 -15.33 23.67
C GLU A 301 4.36 -14.84 22.24
N THR A 302 3.30 -14.05 22.08
CA THR A 302 2.91 -13.46 20.79
C THR A 302 3.77 -12.25 20.42
N GLY A 303 4.27 -11.54 21.44
CA GLY A 303 4.97 -10.26 21.29
C GLY A 303 4.01 -9.09 21.00
N LEU A 304 2.70 -9.28 21.15
CA LEU A 304 1.72 -8.19 21.08
C LEU A 304 1.86 -7.27 22.31
N ARG A 305 1.55 -5.99 22.12
CA ARG A 305 1.66 -4.96 23.18
C ARG A 305 0.58 -5.11 24.26
N ASP A 306 -0.55 -5.71 23.91
CA ASP A 306 -1.68 -5.92 24.82
C ASP A 306 -1.37 -7.10 25.78
N PRO A 307 -1.33 -6.87 27.11
CA PRO A 307 -1.10 -7.93 28.09
C PRO A 307 -2.14 -9.05 28.05
N GLU A 308 -3.38 -8.80 27.62
CA GLU A 308 -4.43 -9.81 27.50
C GLU A 308 -4.17 -10.78 26.34
N LEU A 309 -3.35 -10.35 25.36
CA LEU A 309 -3.00 -11.12 24.15
C LEU A 309 -1.59 -11.70 24.21
N ARG A 310 -0.98 -11.76 25.40
CA ARG A 310 0.44 -12.09 25.60
C ARG A 310 0.84 -13.48 25.11
N THR A 311 -0.02 -14.49 25.24
CA THR A 311 0.31 -15.87 24.86
C THR A 311 -0.58 -16.36 23.71
N VAL A 312 -0.12 -17.39 23.00
CA VAL A 312 -0.92 -18.06 21.95
C VAL A 312 -2.27 -18.51 22.49
N ALA A 313 -2.31 -19.06 23.71
CA ALA A 313 -3.57 -19.46 24.34
C ALA A 313 -4.48 -18.26 24.67
N SER A 314 -3.93 -17.15 25.17
CA SER A 314 -4.74 -15.97 25.51
C SER A 314 -5.25 -15.24 24.26
N LEU A 315 -4.41 -15.12 23.23
CA LEU A 315 -4.80 -14.60 21.92
C LEU A 315 -5.86 -15.48 21.25
N HIS A 316 -5.74 -16.81 21.33
CA HIS A 316 -6.75 -17.74 20.81
C HIS A 316 -8.09 -17.58 21.51
N ALA A 317 -8.09 -17.60 22.85
CA ALA A 317 -9.32 -17.46 23.64
C ALA A 317 -10.04 -16.14 23.35
N TRP A 318 -9.28 -15.04 23.27
CA TRP A 318 -9.78 -13.74 22.87
C TRP A 318 -10.35 -13.75 21.45
N ALA A 319 -9.61 -14.26 20.46
CA ALA A 319 -10.04 -14.28 19.07
C ALA A 319 -11.32 -15.12 18.86
N VAL A 320 -11.43 -16.25 19.59
CA VAL A 320 -12.66 -17.07 19.59
C VAL A 320 -13.85 -16.31 20.18
N ALA A 321 -13.65 -15.57 21.27
CA ALA A 321 -14.72 -14.78 21.89
C ALA A 321 -15.19 -13.65 20.96
N GLU A 322 -14.26 -12.92 20.36
CA GLU A 322 -14.54 -11.86 19.38
C GLU A 322 -15.24 -12.39 18.13
N ALA A 323 -14.72 -13.48 17.54
CA ALA A 323 -15.32 -14.10 16.36
C ALA A 323 -16.73 -14.63 16.66
N ARG A 324 -16.97 -15.19 17.85
CA ARG A 324 -18.30 -15.65 18.27
C ARG A 324 -19.28 -14.50 18.43
N SER A 325 -18.85 -13.42 19.08
CA SER A 325 -19.67 -12.23 19.28
C SER A 325 -20.10 -11.62 17.95
N LEU A 326 -19.12 -11.40 17.07
CA LEU A 326 -19.35 -10.77 15.78
C LEU A 326 -20.08 -11.69 14.79
N GLY A 327 -19.70 -12.96 14.70
CA GLY A 327 -20.36 -13.96 13.88
C GLY A 327 -21.81 -14.21 14.30
N GLY A 328 -22.11 -14.15 15.60
CA GLY A 328 -23.48 -14.26 16.11
C GLY A 328 -24.42 -13.19 15.55
N LEU A 329 -23.93 -11.96 15.32
CA LEU A 329 -24.73 -10.89 14.70
C LEU A 329 -25.11 -11.24 13.25
N PHE A 330 -24.17 -11.77 12.48
CA PHE A 330 -24.43 -12.19 11.10
C PHE A 330 -25.32 -13.43 11.03
N ASP A 331 -25.12 -14.41 11.91
CA ASP A 331 -25.97 -15.62 11.95
C ASP A 331 -27.42 -15.27 12.29
N VAL A 332 -27.65 -14.34 13.23
CA VAL A 332 -28.98 -13.79 13.52
C VAL A 332 -29.56 -13.07 12.31
N ARG A 333 -28.80 -12.20 11.64
CA ARG A 333 -29.22 -11.51 10.41
C ARG A 333 -29.62 -12.49 9.30
N ASN A 334 -28.83 -13.54 9.12
CA ASN A 334 -28.96 -14.50 8.01
C ASN A 334 -29.99 -15.59 8.28
N GLY A 335 -30.32 -15.84 9.55
CA GLY A 335 -31.16 -16.98 9.94
C GLY A 335 -30.46 -18.33 9.75
N THR A 336 -29.13 -18.37 9.81
CA THR A 336 -28.31 -19.56 9.56
C THR A 336 -27.19 -19.65 10.60
N PRO A 337 -26.74 -20.83 11.05
CA PRO A 337 -25.60 -20.98 11.95
C PRO A 337 -24.25 -20.97 11.20
N HIS A 338 -24.12 -20.15 10.15
CA HIS A 338 -23.03 -20.22 9.18
C HIS A 338 -21.68 -19.88 9.81
N TYR A 339 -21.58 -18.73 10.48
CA TYR A 339 -20.36 -18.28 11.12
C TYR A 339 -20.04 -19.06 12.39
N ALA A 340 -21.06 -19.54 13.12
CA ALA A 340 -20.86 -20.51 14.19
C ALA A 340 -20.22 -21.81 13.67
N GLY A 341 -20.64 -22.29 12.51
CA GLY A 341 -20.05 -23.44 11.83
C GLY A 341 -18.60 -23.19 11.38
N LEU A 342 -18.34 -22.03 10.74
CA LEU A 342 -16.98 -21.65 10.34
C LEU A 342 -16.04 -21.49 11.55
N LEU A 343 -16.52 -20.92 12.66
CA LEU A 343 -15.75 -20.82 13.89
C LEU A 343 -15.45 -22.21 14.48
N ALA A 344 -16.42 -23.13 14.45
CA ALA A 344 -16.19 -24.50 14.89
C ALA A 344 -15.14 -25.22 14.03
N LEU A 345 -15.15 -25.01 12.71
CA LEU A 345 -14.11 -25.51 11.80
C LEU A 345 -12.74 -24.90 12.10
N ALA A 346 -12.67 -23.58 12.32
CA ALA A 346 -11.43 -22.90 12.70
C ALA A 346 -10.87 -23.43 14.03
N CYS A 347 -11.71 -23.63 15.04
CA CYS A 347 -11.31 -24.23 16.31
C CYS A 347 -10.84 -25.70 16.18
N ALA A 348 -11.30 -26.41 15.15
CA ALA A 348 -10.92 -27.79 14.87
C ALA A 348 -9.71 -27.91 13.92
N ALA A 349 -9.16 -26.79 13.45
CA ALA A 349 -8.02 -26.77 12.54
C ALA A 349 -6.80 -27.44 13.18
N ARG A 350 -6.05 -28.18 12.35
CA ARG A 350 -4.86 -28.96 12.75
C ARG A 350 -3.62 -28.50 11.96
N PRO A 351 -2.40 -28.81 12.42
CA PRO A 351 -1.21 -28.70 11.58
C PRO A 351 -1.44 -29.33 10.22
N ALA A 352 -0.81 -28.76 9.19
CA ALA A 352 -0.81 -29.37 7.86
C ALA A 352 -0.11 -30.74 7.93
N GLU A 353 -0.60 -31.71 7.15
CA GLU A 353 0.00 -33.05 7.08
C GLU A 353 1.47 -32.99 6.63
N HIS A 354 1.76 -32.08 5.71
CA HIS A 354 3.09 -31.77 5.24
C HIS A 354 3.43 -30.32 5.63
N PRO A 355 4.34 -30.11 6.60
CA PRO A 355 4.80 -28.77 6.95
C PRO A 355 5.42 -28.06 5.75
N LEU A 356 5.45 -26.73 5.81
CA LEU A 356 6.20 -25.95 4.82
C LEU A 356 7.67 -26.38 4.85
N PRO A 357 8.34 -26.49 3.70
CA PRO A 357 9.71 -26.96 3.66
C PRO A 357 10.58 -26.07 4.54
N GLU A 358 11.47 -26.67 5.34
CA GLU A 358 12.61 -25.91 5.84
C GLU A 358 13.37 -25.41 4.61
N GLU A 359 13.68 -24.12 4.52
CA GLU A 359 14.41 -23.62 3.36
C GLU A 359 15.82 -24.23 3.39
N ALA A 360 15.99 -25.33 2.65
CA ALA A 360 17.22 -26.09 2.57
C ALA A 360 18.29 -25.25 1.88
N MET A 361 19.42 -25.10 2.57
CA MET A 361 20.60 -24.44 2.05
C MET A 361 21.11 -25.17 0.80
N PRO A 362 21.40 -24.49 -0.32
CA PRO A 362 22.27 -25.05 -1.33
C PRO A 362 23.65 -25.28 -0.69
N ALA A 363 24.07 -26.53 -0.59
CA ALA A 363 25.39 -26.89 -0.08
C ALA A 363 26.48 -26.27 -0.97
N ALA A 364 27.23 -25.33 -0.42
CA ALA A 364 28.36 -24.71 -1.11
C ALA A 364 29.53 -25.73 -1.28
N PRO A 365 30.31 -25.65 -2.37
CA PRO A 365 31.46 -26.52 -2.58
C PRO A 365 32.50 -26.29 -1.48
N ARG A 366 32.92 -27.36 -0.80
CA ARG A 366 34.03 -27.31 0.17
C ARG A 366 35.35 -27.05 -0.56
N ALA A 367 35.83 -25.81 -0.51
CA ALA A 367 37.24 -25.51 -0.72
C ALA A 367 38.00 -25.81 0.58
N GLY A 368 38.84 -26.84 0.54
CA GLY A 368 39.63 -27.28 1.68
C GLY A 368 40.80 -26.35 1.98
N VAL A 369 40.93 -25.96 3.25
CA VAL A 369 42.21 -25.67 3.89
C VAL A 369 42.12 -26.23 5.30
N GLY A 370 42.96 -27.23 5.59
CA GLY A 370 43.04 -27.85 6.92
C GLY A 370 44.02 -27.11 7.83
N VAL A 371 43.66 -26.98 9.10
CA VAL A 371 44.58 -26.88 10.24
C VAL A 371 43.93 -27.60 11.44
N PRO A 372 44.66 -28.40 12.25
CA PRO A 372 44.07 -29.35 13.21
C PRO A 372 44.05 -28.86 14.68
N GLY A 373 42.96 -29.20 15.38
CA GLY A 373 42.95 -29.77 16.75
C GLY A 373 42.82 -28.84 17.98
N GLY A 374 41.67 -28.89 18.66
CA GLY A 374 41.46 -28.48 20.07
C GLY A 374 39.97 -28.53 20.48
N PRO A 375 39.59 -28.97 21.70
CA PRO A 375 38.38 -29.78 21.92
C PRO A 375 37.08 -28.99 22.22
N ALA A 376 35.98 -29.72 21.99
CA ALA A 376 34.59 -29.32 22.08
C ALA A 376 34.16 -28.71 23.43
N GLY A 377 33.42 -27.60 23.33
CA GLY A 377 32.53 -27.05 24.34
C GLY A 377 31.29 -26.50 23.63
N ASP A 378 30.11 -26.86 24.16
CA ASP A 378 28.79 -26.42 23.71
C ASP A 378 28.69 -24.90 23.55
N GLU A 379 28.46 -24.44 22.31
CA GLU A 379 27.92 -23.11 21.99
C GLU A 379 27.47 -23.09 20.52
N ALA A 380 26.43 -23.86 20.20
CA ALA A 380 25.72 -23.75 18.91
C ALA A 380 24.58 -22.72 19.03
N VAL A 381 24.96 -21.44 19.14
CA VAL A 381 24.03 -20.30 19.10
C VAL A 381 23.70 -19.99 17.63
N GLU A 382 22.43 -20.19 17.29
CA GLU A 382 21.62 -19.60 16.20
C GLU A 382 22.34 -18.84 15.06
N LYS A 383 22.36 -19.44 13.87
CA LYS A 383 22.63 -18.73 12.60
C LYS A 383 21.36 -18.01 12.08
N ASN A 384 20.85 -17.02 12.81
CA ASN A 384 19.51 -16.46 12.56
C ASN A 384 19.54 -14.95 12.25
N GLY A 385 19.85 -14.57 11.01
CA GLY A 385 19.82 -13.18 10.56
C GLY A 385 18.47 -12.50 10.77
N ASP A 386 17.37 -13.25 10.64
CA ASP A 386 16.01 -12.76 10.93
C ASP A 386 15.79 -12.46 12.43
N ALA A 387 16.38 -13.24 13.35
CA ALA A 387 16.28 -12.95 14.78
C ALA A 387 17.11 -11.72 15.18
N VAL A 388 18.28 -11.54 14.57
CA VAL A 388 19.09 -10.34 14.81
C VAL A 388 18.38 -9.10 14.24
N PHE A 389 17.79 -9.21 13.05
CA PHE A 389 16.99 -8.14 12.44
C PHE A 389 15.79 -7.78 13.33
N ALA A 390 15.06 -8.77 13.84
CA ALA A 390 13.93 -8.53 14.75
C ALA A 390 14.36 -7.83 16.07
N ARG A 391 15.55 -8.13 16.58
CA ARG A 391 16.10 -7.39 17.74
C ARG A 391 16.46 -5.96 17.37
N ALA A 392 16.93 -5.71 16.14
CA ALA A 392 17.19 -4.38 15.62
C ALA A 392 15.90 -3.53 15.57
N GLU A 393 14.80 -4.10 15.06
CA GLU A 393 13.47 -3.46 15.05
C GLU A 393 13.00 -3.06 16.46
N VAL A 394 13.20 -3.95 17.44
CA VAL A 394 12.86 -3.66 18.85
C VAL A 394 13.73 -2.53 19.42
N ALA A 395 15.02 -2.47 19.06
CA ALA A 395 15.90 -1.38 19.45
C ALA A 395 15.48 -0.06 18.79
N LEU A 396 15.13 -0.09 17.50
CA LEU A 396 14.66 1.07 16.73
C LEU A 396 13.36 1.64 17.34
N GLY A 397 12.37 0.78 17.59
CA GLY A 397 11.10 1.19 18.22
C GLY A 397 11.25 1.76 19.63
N ALA A 398 12.28 1.33 20.36
CA ALA A 398 12.67 1.89 21.66
C ALA A 398 13.57 3.15 21.54
N LYS A 399 13.80 3.67 20.33
CA LYS A 399 14.67 4.82 20.02
C LYS A 399 16.13 4.63 20.46
N ARG A 400 16.59 3.38 20.57
CA ARG A 400 17.98 3.02 20.87
C ARG A 400 18.76 2.90 19.57
N TYR A 401 18.95 4.03 18.88
CA TYR A 401 19.42 4.06 17.49
C TYR A 401 20.81 3.45 17.28
N GLY A 402 21.78 3.69 18.18
CA GLY A 402 23.12 3.06 18.07
C GLY A 402 23.08 1.54 18.26
N GLU A 403 22.18 1.03 19.10
CA GLU A 403 21.99 -0.42 19.25
C GLU A 403 21.27 -1.02 18.03
N ALA A 404 20.25 -0.33 17.52
CA ALA A 404 19.55 -0.71 16.29
C ALA A 404 20.53 -0.78 15.12
N ALA A 405 21.38 0.24 14.95
CA ALA A 405 22.40 0.28 13.89
C ALA A 405 23.30 -0.95 13.94
N ARG A 406 23.85 -1.29 15.11
CA ARG A 406 24.71 -2.47 15.28
C ARG A 406 23.97 -3.77 14.98
N LEU A 407 22.74 -3.93 15.46
CA LEU A 407 21.95 -5.14 15.23
C LEU A 407 21.54 -5.29 13.76
N TYR A 408 21.18 -4.20 13.07
CA TYR A 408 20.93 -4.25 11.63
C TYR A 408 22.19 -4.62 10.84
N ALA A 409 23.38 -4.14 11.23
CA ALA A 409 24.64 -4.53 10.61
C ALA A 409 24.95 -6.02 10.83
N ASP A 410 24.76 -6.52 12.05
CA ASP A 410 24.92 -7.95 12.38
C ASP A 410 23.94 -8.81 11.56
N ALA A 411 22.68 -8.35 11.40
CA ALA A 411 21.68 -9.00 10.58
C ALA A 411 22.04 -8.98 9.09
N ALA A 412 22.57 -7.86 8.59
CA ALA A 412 22.98 -7.71 7.21
C ALA A 412 24.10 -8.69 6.84
N GLN A 413 25.09 -8.87 7.73
CA GLN A 413 26.14 -9.87 7.56
C GLN A 413 25.59 -11.29 7.59
N ALA A 414 24.65 -11.58 8.50
CA ALA A 414 24.01 -12.89 8.57
C ALA A 414 23.19 -13.20 7.30
N PHE A 415 22.48 -12.21 6.75
CA PHE A 415 21.76 -12.35 5.48
C PHE A 415 22.71 -12.57 4.31
N GLU A 416 23.84 -11.85 4.26
CA GLU A 416 24.83 -12.02 3.20
C GLU A 416 25.48 -13.41 3.25
N GLN A 417 25.86 -13.88 4.43
CA GLN A 417 26.39 -15.24 4.64
C GLN A 417 25.38 -16.33 4.29
N ALA A 418 24.08 -16.02 4.42
CA ALA A 418 22.98 -16.89 4.03
C ALA A 418 22.56 -16.75 2.56
N GLY A 419 23.22 -15.88 1.77
CA GLY A 419 22.93 -15.66 0.35
C GLY A 419 21.72 -14.76 0.06
N TRP A 420 21.10 -14.17 1.09
CA TRP A 420 19.98 -13.22 0.95
C TRP A 420 20.48 -11.81 0.66
N ILE A 421 21.09 -11.61 -0.51
CA ILE A 421 21.80 -10.36 -0.85
C ILE A 421 20.87 -9.14 -0.83
N GLY A 422 19.63 -9.25 -1.33
CA GLY A 422 18.65 -8.16 -1.27
C GLY A 422 18.28 -7.77 0.16
N ARG A 423 18.04 -8.75 1.04
CA ARG A 423 17.77 -8.49 2.47
C ARG A 423 18.97 -7.93 3.22
N SER A 424 20.17 -8.38 2.87
CA SER A 424 21.41 -7.79 3.36
C SER A 424 21.50 -6.31 2.99
N GLY A 425 21.18 -5.97 1.73
CA GLY A 425 21.13 -4.57 1.27
C GLY A 425 20.15 -3.72 2.07
N ILE A 426 18.93 -4.21 2.31
CA ILE A 426 17.93 -3.51 3.14
C ILE A 426 18.44 -3.34 4.58
N ALA A 427 18.96 -4.41 5.20
CA ALA A 427 19.48 -4.33 6.56
C ALA A 427 20.68 -3.37 6.68
N TYR A 428 21.55 -3.28 5.67
CA TYR A 428 22.60 -2.27 5.63
C TYR A 428 22.04 -0.85 5.52
N ALA A 429 20.98 -0.62 4.74
CA ALA A 429 20.33 0.68 4.65
C ALA A 429 19.65 1.09 5.97
N GLU A 430 18.95 0.17 6.64
CA GLU A 430 18.33 0.42 7.96
C GLU A 430 19.38 0.65 9.05
N SER A 431 20.51 -0.07 8.98
CA SER A 431 21.68 0.16 9.83
C SER A 431 22.23 1.57 9.62
N ALA A 432 22.39 1.99 8.37
CA ALA A 432 22.89 3.32 8.01
C ALA A 432 21.95 4.43 8.49
N GLN A 433 20.64 4.27 8.29
CA GLN A 433 19.64 5.23 8.74
C GLN A 433 19.64 5.35 10.27
N SER A 434 19.73 4.22 10.98
CA SER A 434 19.82 4.20 12.45
C SER A 434 21.10 4.86 12.96
N ALA A 435 22.24 4.62 12.30
CA ALA A 435 23.51 5.26 12.63
C ALA A 435 23.46 6.78 12.39
N ALA A 436 22.84 7.23 11.29
CA ALA A 436 22.67 8.65 11.00
C ALA A 436 21.83 9.36 12.06
N VAL A 437 20.73 8.75 12.52
CA VAL A 437 19.90 9.30 13.59
C VAL A 437 20.63 9.30 14.94
N ALA A 438 21.54 8.35 15.17
CA ALA A 438 22.43 8.33 16.34
C ALA A 438 23.55 9.40 16.29
N GLY A 439 23.70 10.13 15.17
CA GLY A 439 24.75 11.12 14.96
C GLY A 439 26.09 10.52 14.50
N GLU A 440 26.09 9.27 14.03
CA GLU A 440 27.26 8.55 13.55
C GLU A 440 27.37 8.65 12.02
N ASP A 441 27.48 9.88 11.49
CA ASP A 441 27.39 10.14 10.05
C ASP A 441 28.49 9.45 9.21
N GLU A 442 29.72 9.33 9.70
CA GLU A 442 30.80 8.58 9.00
C GLU A 442 30.48 7.08 8.88
N VAL A 443 29.93 6.49 9.94
CA VAL A 443 29.53 5.07 9.97
C VAL A 443 28.33 4.85 9.04
N ALA A 444 27.33 5.73 9.13
CA ALA A 444 26.17 5.70 8.25
C ALA A 444 26.57 5.84 6.77
N ASN A 445 27.52 6.72 6.45
CA ASN A 445 28.03 6.89 5.08
C ASN A 445 28.60 5.58 4.52
N GLY A 446 29.43 4.88 5.31
CA GLY A 446 30.00 3.59 4.93
C GLY A 446 28.95 2.48 4.78
N LEU A 447 27.93 2.47 5.65
CA LEU A 447 26.84 1.48 5.60
C LEU A 447 25.92 1.69 4.39
N PHE A 448 25.60 2.93 4.02
CA PHE A 448 24.87 3.21 2.78
C PHE A 448 25.67 2.79 1.54
N ALA A 449 26.98 3.07 1.52
CA ALA A 449 27.87 2.61 0.46
C ALA A 449 27.89 1.07 0.34
N ALA A 450 27.78 0.36 1.46
CA ALA A 450 27.67 -1.09 1.49
C ALA A 450 26.27 -1.61 1.06
N ALA A 451 25.20 -0.88 1.38
CA ALA A 451 23.83 -1.26 1.04
C ALA A 451 23.59 -1.31 -0.47
N LEU A 452 24.06 -0.29 -1.19
CA LEU A 452 23.72 -0.08 -2.59
C LEU A 452 24.12 -1.23 -3.55
N PRO A 453 25.36 -1.75 -3.57
CA PRO A 453 25.71 -2.88 -4.45
C PRO A 453 24.92 -4.14 -4.12
N ARG A 454 24.52 -4.33 -2.85
CA ARG A 454 23.72 -5.46 -2.40
C ARG A 454 22.26 -5.34 -2.85
N LEU A 455 21.68 -4.15 -2.76
CA LEU A 455 20.33 -3.89 -3.30
C LEU A 455 20.28 -4.12 -4.81
N ARG A 456 21.28 -3.62 -5.56
CA ARG A 456 21.38 -3.84 -7.01
C ARG A 456 21.54 -5.33 -7.36
N THR A 457 22.46 -6.03 -6.69
CA THR A 457 22.73 -7.45 -6.94
C THR A 457 21.54 -8.34 -6.51
N GLY A 458 20.84 -7.94 -5.46
CA GLY A 458 19.69 -8.66 -4.91
C GLY A 458 18.38 -8.44 -5.66
N GLY A 459 18.37 -7.64 -6.73
CA GLY A 459 17.15 -7.35 -7.49
C GLY A 459 16.10 -6.59 -6.68
N ALA A 460 16.53 -5.69 -5.79
CA ALA A 460 15.63 -4.85 -5.02
C ALA A 460 14.78 -3.96 -5.93
N ASP A 461 13.61 -3.56 -5.43
CA ASP A 461 12.73 -2.60 -6.10
C ASP A 461 13.53 -1.33 -6.49
N PRO A 462 13.46 -0.87 -7.75
CA PRO A 462 14.05 0.41 -8.17
C PRO A 462 13.69 1.58 -7.23
N ASP A 463 12.46 1.63 -6.69
CA ASP A 463 12.04 2.68 -5.75
C ASP A 463 12.84 2.63 -4.44
N ALA A 464 13.14 1.43 -3.94
CA ALA A 464 13.98 1.26 -2.76
C ALA A 464 15.42 1.75 -3.01
N VAL A 465 15.96 1.52 -4.22
CA VAL A 465 17.30 2.00 -4.59
C VAL A 465 17.34 3.53 -4.66
N VAL A 466 16.32 4.16 -5.26
CA VAL A 466 16.20 5.63 -5.32
C VAL A 466 16.07 6.21 -3.91
N ALA A 467 15.21 5.63 -3.05
CA ALA A 467 15.02 6.06 -1.68
C ALA A 467 16.32 5.98 -0.85
N VAL A 468 17.10 4.91 -1.01
CA VAL A 468 18.40 4.74 -0.35
C VAL A 468 19.41 5.79 -0.80
N LEU A 469 19.48 6.10 -2.10
CA LEU A 469 20.35 7.15 -2.60
C LEU A 469 19.96 8.55 -2.08
N ALA A 470 18.65 8.82 -2.01
CA ALA A 470 18.11 10.06 -1.47
C ALA A 470 18.38 10.20 0.05
N ALA A 471 18.24 9.12 0.82
CA ALA A 471 18.56 9.09 2.24
C ALA A 471 20.07 9.22 2.51
N TRP A 472 20.90 8.65 1.64
CA TRP A 472 22.36 8.72 1.74
C TRP A 472 22.90 10.12 1.48
N ALA A 473 22.33 10.87 0.51
CA ALA A 473 22.79 12.21 0.13
C ALA A 473 23.07 13.18 1.30
N PRO A 474 22.11 13.45 2.22
CA PRO A 474 22.35 14.37 3.33
C PRO A 474 23.33 13.81 4.37
N VAL A 475 23.48 12.50 4.50
CA VAL A 475 24.46 11.86 5.40
C VAL A 475 25.86 12.04 4.85
N ALA A 476 26.04 11.77 3.55
CA ALA A 476 27.31 11.93 2.85
C ALA A 476 27.81 13.39 2.88
N ALA A 477 26.89 14.35 2.80
CA ALA A 477 27.20 15.77 2.95
C ALA A 477 27.67 16.12 4.36
N ARG A 478 27.00 15.63 5.41
CA ARG A 478 27.40 15.88 6.82
C ARG A 478 28.71 15.18 7.19
N ALA A 479 28.97 14.00 6.61
CA ALA A 479 30.25 13.29 6.73
C ALA A 479 31.39 13.92 5.91
N ALA A 480 31.10 14.95 5.09
CA ALA A 480 32.04 15.57 4.15
C ALA A 480 32.68 14.57 3.16
N ASP A 481 31.97 13.48 2.82
CA ASP A 481 32.41 12.41 1.92
C ASP A 481 31.26 12.00 0.98
N SER A 482 31.04 12.82 -0.05
CA SER A 482 29.94 12.67 -1.01
C SER A 482 30.34 12.02 -2.33
N GLU A 483 31.63 11.72 -2.57
CA GLU A 483 32.11 11.28 -3.89
C GLU A 483 31.48 9.93 -4.31
N ALA A 484 31.39 8.98 -3.38
CA ALA A 484 30.78 7.68 -3.65
C ALA A 484 29.27 7.78 -3.94
N GLN A 485 28.56 8.60 -3.15
CA GLN A 485 27.12 8.81 -3.30
C GLN A 485 26.78 9.54 -4.62
N ILE A 486 27.55 10.59 -4.97
CA ILE A 486 27.38 11.33 -6.23
C ILE A 486 27.60 10.41 -7.42
N ARG A 487 28.69 9.63 -7.41
CA ARG A 487 29.01 8.68 -8.48
C ARG A 487 27.91 7.64 -8.65
N ALA A 488 27.46 7.05 -7.55
CA ALA A 488 26.43 6.04 -7.55
C ALA A 488 25.08 6.54 -8.09
N THR A 489 24.70 7.77 -7.72
CA THR A 489 23.46 8.42 -8.20
C THR A 489 23.57 8.78 -9.68
N ALA A 490 24.72 9.33 -10.09
CA ALA A 490 24.99 9.65 -11.50
C ALA A 490 24.97 8.39 -12.38
N GLU A 491 25.62 7.31 -11.97
CA GLU A 491 25.62 6.04 -12.71
C GLU A 491 24.20 5.47 -12.88
N LEU A 492 23.35 5.57 -11.85
CA LEU A 492 21.97 5.09 -11.94
C LEU A 492 21.13 5.97 -12.88
N LEU A 493 21.28 7.29 -12.78
CA LEU A 493 20.58 8.23 -13.63
C LEU A 493 21.02 8.10 -15.10
N ASP A 494 22.32 7.97 -15.36
CA ASP A 494 22.89 7.84 -16.71
C ASP A 494 22.51 6.49 -17.35
N ALA A 495 22.25 5.45 -16.55
CA ALA A 495 21.76 4.16 -17.00
C ALA A 495 20.21 4.03 -16.96
N TYR A 496 19.49 5.10 -16.61
CA TYR A 496 18.04 5.04 -16.45
C TYR A 496 17.36 4.88 -17.82
N PRO A 497 16.55 3.82 -18.04
CA PRO A 497 16.03 3.51 -19.36
C PRO A 497 15.00 4.55 -19.82
N ASP A 498 14.93 4.78 -21.13
CA ASP A 498 13.85 5.57 -21.74
C ASP A 498 12.48 4.91 -21.50
N PHE A 499 11.44 5.73 -21.38
CA PHE A 499 10.08 5.23 -21.23
C PHE A 499 9.58 4.58 -22.53
N ALA A 500 9.10 3.34 -22.41
CA ALA A 500 8.61 2.51 -23.50
C ALA A 500 7.10 2.23 -23.32
N PRO A 501 6.21 2.92 -24.07
CA PRO A 501 4.76 2.78 -23.90
C PRO A 501 4.17 1.53 -24.59
N GLU A 502 4.98 0.74 -25.30
CA GLU A 502 4.49 -0.34 -26.17
C GLU A 502 3.70 -1.41 -25.39
N GLY A 503 2.48 -1.70 -25.85
CA GLY A 503 1.61 -2.72 -25.26
C GLY A 503 0.82 -2.25 -24.04
N LEU A 504 0.90 -0.98 -23.66
CA LEU A 504 0.08 -0.35 -22.62
C LEU A 504 -1.16 0.31 -23.23
N SER A 505 -2.28 0.32 -22.49
CA SER A 505 -3.40 1.23 -22.81
C SER A 505 -2.99 2.67 -22.53
N GLU A 506 -3.70 3.64 -23.11
CA GLU A 506 -3.41 5.08 -22.94
C GLU A 506 -3.34 5.48 -21.46
N ASP A 507 -4.37 5.17 -20.66
CA ASP A 507 -4.39 5.46 -19.21
C ASP A 507 -3.24 4.78 -18.43
N LEU A 508 -2.86 3.57 -18.82
CA LEU A 508 -1.78 2.84 -18.16
C LEU A 508 -0.42 3.40 -18.57
N ALA A 509 -0.26 3.81 -19.82
CA ALA A 509 0.93 4.49 -20.32
C ALA A 509 1.13 5.82 -19.59
N GLU A 510 0.06 6.62 -19.40
CA GLU A 510 0.13 7.87 -18.64
C GLU A 510 0.56 7.64 -17.19
N ARG A 511 -0.04 6.67 -16.49
CA ARG A 511 0.34 6.34 -15.10
C ARG A 511 1.78 5.85 -15.00
N ARG A 512 2.21 4.95 -15.89
CA ARG A 512 3.59 4.42 -15.89
C ARG A 512 4.60 5.48 -16.28
N HIS A 513 4.24 6.41 -17.16
CA HIS A 513 5.05 7.56 -17.50
C HIS A 513 5.21 8.50 -16.31
N ALA A 514 4.13 8.75 -15.55
CA ALA A 514 4.20 9.57 -14.33
C ALA A 514 5.10 8.94 -13.25
N GLU A 515 4.98 7.62 -13.00
CA GLU A 515 5.88 6.87 -12.10
C GLU A 515 7.34 6.92 -12.57
N TRP A 516 7.56 6.79 -13.88
CA TRP A 516 8.89 6.87 -14.48
C TRP A 516 9.51 8.27 -14.34
N LEU A 517 8.72 9.33 -14.60
CA LEU A 517 9.12 10.72 -14.43
C LEU A 517 9.44 11.03 -12.97
N TYR A 518 8.61 10.56 -12.04
CA TYR A 518 8.84 10.75 -10.61
C TYR A 518 10.21 10.21 -10.18
N ARG A 519 10.50 8.94 -10.49
CA ARG A 519 11.78 8.30 -10.16
C ARG A 519 12.97 9.03 -10.77
N ARG A 520 12.87 9.42 -12.05
CA ARG A 520 13.95 10.12 -12.75
C ARG A 520 14.19 11.51 -12.16
N ALA A 521 13.12 12.27 -11.90
CA ALA A 521 13.19 13.58 -11.27
C ALA A 521 13.78 13.51 -9.86
N SER A 522 13.41 12.51 -9.05
CA SER A 522 13.99 12.27 -7.73
C SER A 522 15.49 11.97 -7.79
N LEU A 523 15.96 11.20 -8.78
CA LEU A 523 17.40 10.95 -8.97
C LEU A 523 18.15 12.21 -9.38
N ARG A 524 17.57 13.02 -10.29
CA ARG A 524 18.14 14.31 -10.71
C ARG A 524 18.24 15.29 -9.55
N ASP A 525 17.17 15.47 -8.77
CA ASP A 525 17.15 16.34 -7.60
C ASP A 525 18.15 15.87 -6.53
N THR A 526 18.20 14.56 -6.26
CA THR A 526 19.19 13.96 -5.34
C THR A 526 20.61 14.26 -5.80
N LEU A 527 20.93 14.03 -7.08
CA LEU A 527 22.25 14.28 -7.64
C LEU A 527 22.62 15.77 -7.57
N ALA A 528 21.68 16.66 -7.89
CA ALA A 528 21.89 18.10 -7.81
C ALA A 528 22.21 18.55 -6.38
N ARG A 529 21.45 18.08 -5.38
CA ARG A 529 21.67 18.39 -3.97
C ARG A 529 23.02 17.89 -3.48
N SER A 530 23.39 16.66 -3.85
CA SER A 530 24.67 16.08 -3.44
C SER A 530 25.87 16.83 -4.02
N ILE A 531 25.80 17.22 -5.30
CA ILE A 531 26.87 18.02 -5.91
C ILE A 531 26.93 19.41 -5.27
N ALA A 532 25.78 20.05 -5.02
CA ALA A 532 25.72 21.37 -4.39
C ALA A 532 26.26 21.38 -2.95
N ALA A 533 26.06 20.29 -2.21
CA ALA A 533 26.59 20.13 -0.86
C ALA A 533 28.08 19.77 -0.81
N SER A 534 28.69 19.38 -1.94
CA SER A 534 30.09 18.98 -2.03
C SER A 534 31.01 20.16 -2.40
N PRO A 535 32.23 20.27 -1.83
CA PRO A 535 33.23 21.26 -2.23
C PRO A 535 33.80 21.08 -3.65
N SER A 536 33.41 20.01 -4.36
CA SER A 536 34.00 19.57 -5.63
C SER A 536 33.50 20.33 -6.87
N SER A 537 34.27 20.21 -7.96
CA SER A 537 33.86 20.60 -9.32
C SER A 537 32.56 19.90 -9.74
N GLY A 538 31.67 20.58 -10.45
CA GLY A 538 30.43 19.98 -10.99
C GLY A 538 29.17 20.82 -10.86
N ARG A 539 29.26 22.07 -10.37
CA ARG A 539 28.10 22.95 -10.19
C ARG A 539 27.27 23.16 -11.46
N ASP A 540 27.91 23.24 -12.63
CA ASP A 540 27.18 23.27 -13.91
C ASP A 540 26.27 22.04 -14.11
N ARG A 541 26.72 20.85 -13.69
CA ARG A 541 25.88 19.64 -13.71
C ARG A 541 24.77 19.78 -12.67
N ALA A 542 25.07 20.22 -11.45
CA ALA A 542 24.07 20.42 -10.41
C ALA A 542 22.92 21.34 -10.84
N VAL A 543 23.23 22.46 -11.50
CA VAL A 543 22.24 23.38 -12.06
C VAL A 543 21.41 22.68 -13.14
N ARG A 544 22.05 22.00 -14.10
CA ARG A 544 21.32 21.28 -15.18
C ARG A 544 20.38 20.21 -14.62
N GLU A 545 20.83 19.42 -13.65
CA GLU A 545 20.01 18.36 -13.06
C GLU A 545 18.86 18.95 -12.21
N ALA A 546 19.11 20.02 -11.45
CA ALA A 546 18.07 20.71 -10.69
C ALA A 546 16.98 21.32 -11.60
N LEU A 547 17.37 21.96 -12.70
CA LEU A 547 16.43 22.50 -13.68
C LEU A 547 15.58 21.39 -14.33
N ALA A 548 16.23 20.31 -14.79
CA ALA A 548 15.54 19.17 -15.39
C ALA A 548 14.62 18.46 -14.38
N ALA A 549 15.03 18.32 -13.12
CA ALA A 549 14.17 17.81 -12.05
C ALA A 549 12.94 18.71 -11.85
N GLY A 550 13.14 20.03 -11.83
CA GLY A 550 12.05 21.00 -11.69
C GLY A 550 11.02 20.89 -12.81
N GLU A 551 11.48 20.79 -14.06
CA GLU A 551 10.62 20.59 -15.23
C GLU A 551 9.86 19.26 -15.17
N GLU A 552 10.54 18.15 -14.84
CA GLU A 552 9.93 16.82 -14.76
C GLU A 552 8.90 16.73 -13.62
N PHE A 553 9.18 17.27 -12.44
CA PHE A 553 8.20 17.35 -11.34
C PHE A 553 6.97 18.19 -11.71
N ALA A 554 7.17 19.31 -12.41
CA ALA A 554 6.07 20.17 -12.86
C ALA A 554 5.15 19.44 -13.86
N GLN A 555 5.71 18.62 -14.76
CA GLN A 555 4.93 17.84 -15.74
C GLN A 555 3.94 16.86 -15.08
N ILE A 556 4.28 16.32 -13.91
CA ILE A 556 3.42 15.38 -13.15
C ILE A 556 2.64 16.05 -12.02
N GLY A 557 2.62 17.38 -11.97
CA GLY A 557 1.84 18.14 -10.98
C GLY A 557 2.45 18.20 -9.57
N LEU A 558 3.71 17.79 -9.38
CA LEU A 558 4.44 17.92 -8.11
C LEU A 558 5.06 19.32 -7.98
N ILE A 559 4.19 20.33 -7.89
CA ILE A 559 4.57 21.75 -7.94
C ILE A 559 5.49 22.17 -6.79
N ALA A 560 5.32 21.57 -5.60
CA ALA A 560 6.18 21.86 -4.46
C ALA A 560 7.63 21.36 -4.67
N ASP A 561 7.78 20.13 -5.17
CA ASP A 561 9.08 19.53 -5.47
C ASP A 561 9.77 20.26 -6.62
N ALA A 562 9.00 20.65 -7.65
CA ALA A 562 9.49 21.49 -8.74
C ALA A 562 10.04 22.83 -8.23
N ALA A 563 9.29 23.51 -7.36
CA ALA A 563 9.73 24.78 -6.75
C ALA A 563 11.00 24.61 -5.91
N HIS A 564 11.13 23.50 -5.17
CA HIS A 564 12.35 23.20 -4.42
C HIS A 564 13.57 22.93 -5.32
N ALA A 565 13.38 22.28 -6.46
CA ALA A 565 14.45 22.04 -7.43
C ALA A 565 14.90 23.35 -8.11
N PHE A 566 13.95 24.19 -8.54
CA PHE A 566 14.27 25.54 -9.05
C PHE A 566 14.94 26.43 -8.00
N TRP A 567 14.52 26.35 -6.74
CA TRP A 567 15.14 27.11 -5.67
C TRP A 567 16.60 26.71 -5.47
N LEU A 568 16.91 25.41 -5.52
CA LEU A 568 18.28 24.90 -5.48
C LEU A 568 19.11 25.41 -6.67
N ALA A 569 18.59 25.33 -7.89
CA ALA A 569 19.26 25.83 -9.09
C ALA A 569 19.60 27.32 -8.95
N GLY A 570 18.64 28.14 -8.53
CA GLY A 570 18.81 29.58 -8.36
C GLY A 570 19.88 29.95 -7.32
N ARG A 571 19.97 29.20 -6.23
CA ARG A 571 21.01 29.39 -5.21
C ARG A 571 22.41 29.08 -5.74
N ILE A 572 22.57 27.97 -6.45
CA ILE A 572 23.86 27.59 -7.06
C ILE A 572 24.27 28.62 -8.11
N GLN A 573 23.35 29.02 -8.99
CA GLN A 573 23.59 30.04 -10.01
C GLN A 573 23.99 31.40 -9.41
N ARG A 574 23.34 31.81 -8.30
CA ARG A 574 23.69 33.03 -7.56
C ARG A 574 25.10 32.95 -6.99
N GLU A 575 25.48 31.81 -6.40
CA GLU A 575 26.83 31.59 -5.87
C GLU A 575 27.92 31.57 -6.96
N ASP A 576 27.59 31.08 -8.16
CA ASP A 576 28.50 31.04 -9.32
C ASP A 576 28.52 32.34 -10.15
N GLY A 577 27.67 33.31 -9.80
CA GLY A 577 27.59 34.62 -10.46
C GLY A 577 26.75 34.65 -11.74
N ASP A 578 26.05 33.56 -12.09
CA ASP A 578 25.04 33.53 -13.15
C ASP A 578 23.76 34.25 -12.70
N THR A 579 23.81 35.57 -12.77
CA THR A 579 22.73 36.46 -12.34
C THR A 579 21.44 36.20 -13.09
N SER A 580 21.49 36.04 -14.41
CA SER A 580 20.28 35.91 -15.24
C SER A 580 19.60 34.57 -14.98
N GLY A 581 20.37 33.48 -14.89
CA GLY A 581 19.83 32.16 -14.53
C GLY A 581 19.27 32.15 -13.11
N ALA A 582 19.97 32.74 -12.15
CA ALA A 582 19.54 32.80 -10.76
C ALA A 582 18.21 33.54 -10.58
N VAL A 583 18.01 34.67 -11.28
CA VAL A 583 16.72 35.40 -11.25
C VAL A 583 15.59 34.50 -11.77
N TRP A 584 15.77 33.86 -12.92
CA TRP A 584 14.73 33.02 -13.52
C TRP A 584 14.35 31.83 -12.62
N SER A 585 15.34 31.15 -12.06
CA SER A 585 15.13 30.00 -11.17
C SER A 585 14.46 30.40 -9.85
N LEU A 586 14.86 31.53 -9.25
CA LEU A 586 14.25 32.03 -8.02
C LEU A 586 12.84 32.57 -8.23
N GLU A 587 12.54 33.17 -9.39
CA GLU A 587 11.16 33.55 -9.78
C GLU A 587 10.28 32.30 -9.95
N SER A 588 10.78 31.29 -10.65
CA SER A 588 10.08 30.01 -10.83
C SER A 588 9.78 29.32 -9.49
N ALA A 589 10.74 29.35 -8.55
CA ALA A 589 10.54 28.85 -7.20
C ALA A 589 9.50 29.67 -6.41
N PHE A 590 9.57 31.01 -6.48
CA PHE A 590 8.63 31.91 -5.81
C PHE A 590 7.18 31.69 -6.27
N GLU A 591 6.95 31.61 -7.57
CA GLU A 591 5.63 31.34 -8.17
C GLU A 591 5.17 29.91 -7.85
N GLY A 592 6.08 28.93 -7.96
CA GLY A 592 5.80 27.53 -7.62
C GLY A 592 5.38 27.35 -6.16
N PHE A 593 6.06 27.97 -5.19
CA PHE A 593 5.65 27.92 -3.79
C PHE A 593 4.32 28.64 -3.51
N ALA A 594 3.98 29.67 -4.30
CA ALA A 594 2.65 30.29 -4.24
C ALA A 594 1.56 29.32 -4.71
N ALA A 595 1.76 28.67 -5.86
CA ALA A 595 0.85 27.68 -6.42
C ALA A 595 0.71 26.43 -5.54
N ALA A 596 1.79 26.03 -4.85
CA ALA A 596 1.80 24.89 -3.93
C ALA A 596 1.33 25.23 -2.50
N HIS A 597 0.88 26.46 -2.23
CA HIS A 597 0.43 26.92 -0.91
C HIS A 597 1.49 26.73 0.20
N ARG A 598 2.76 27.07 -0.08
CA ARG A 598 3.92 26.97 0.84
C ARG A 598 4.41 28.37 1.29
N PRO A 599 3.71 29.03 2.22
CA PRO A 599 3.97 30.45 2.53
C PRO A 599 5.34 30.72 3.17
N GLN A 600 5.89 29.78 3.92
CA GLN A 600 7.19 29.95 4.59
C GLN A 600 8.34 29.87 3.59
N GLU A 601 8.28 28.89 2.70
CA GLU A 601 9.25 28.65 1.63
C GLU A 601 9.16 29.76 0.59
N ARG A 602 7.93 30.18 0.22
CA ARG A 602 7.69 31.35 -0.64
C ARG A 602 8.36 32.60 -0.08
N ALA A 603 8.25 32.86 1.24
CA ALA A 603 8.87 34.02 1.86
C ALA A 603 10.42 33.97 1.81
N LYS A 604 11.02 32.78 1.99
CA LYS A 604 12.47 32.58 1.88
C LYS A 604 12.97 32.79 0.46
N ALA A 605 12.31 32.17 -0.53
CA ALA A 605 12.63 32.37 -1.94
C ALA A 605 12.46 33.84 -2.36
N ALA A 606 11.40 34.52 -1.88
CA ALA A 606 11.19 35.94 -2.12
C ALA A 606 12.30 36.81 -1.53
N SER A 607 12.78 36.51 -0.33
CA SER A 607 13.91 37.24 0.28
C SER A 607 15.18 37.10 -0.55
N GLU A 608 15.53 35.88 -0.95
CA GLU A 608 16.72 35.63 -1.78
C GLU A 608 16.61 36.29 -3.17
N LEU A 609 15.41 36.28 -3.77
CA LEU A 609 15.12 36.96 -5.03
C LEU A 609 15.21 38.49 -4.91
N ILE A 610 14.64 39.08 -3.86
CA ILE A 610 14.68 40.52 -3.61
C ILE A 610 16.11 41.02 -3.43
N GLU A 611 16.93 40.29 -2.65
CA GLU A 611 18.35 40.59 -2.48
C GLU A 611 19.07 40.59 -3.85
N LEU A 612 18.91 39.52 -4.63
CA LEU A 612 19.54 39.41 -5.95
C LEU A 612 19.09 40.51 -6.91
N LEU A 613 17.80 40.85 -6.95
CA LEU A 613 17.28 41.93 -7.79
C LEU A 613 17.85 43.29 -7.38
N ARG A 614 18.02 43.55 -6.09
CA ARG A 614 18.65 44.80 -5.60
C ARG A 614 20.13 44.87 -5.94
N ASP A 615 20.87 43.79 -5.72
CA ASP A 615 22.30 43.70 -6.02
C ASP A 615 22.59 43.89 -7.52
N THR A 616 21.61 43.60 -8.36
CA THR A 616 21.71 43.68 -9.83
C THR A 616 21.08 44.96 -10.41
N GLY A 617 20.70 45.91 -9.55
CA GLY A 617 20.16 47.22 -9.96
C GLY A 617 18.69 47.22 -10.40
N GLN A 618 17.94 46.16 -10.13
CA GLN A 618 16.54 45.97 -10.53
C GLN A 618 15.57 46.28 -9.38
N ALA A 619 15.74 47.45 -8.75
CA ALA A 619 14.99 47.85 -7.55
C ALA A 619 13.46 47.85 -7.74
N GLU A 620 12.96 48.28 -8.90
CA GLU A 620 11.51 48.30 -9.18
C GLU A 620 10.90 46.89 -9.19
N ARG A 621 11.62 45.88 -9.71
CA ARG A 621 11.18 44.48 -9.67
C ARG A 621 11.17 43.95 -8.24
N ALA A 622 12.18 44.30 -7.43
CA ALA A 622 12.24 43.91 -6.03
C ALA A 622 11.06 44.48 -5.21
N ASP A 623 10.66 45.72 -5.48
CA ASP A 623 9.49 46.34 -4.86
C ASP A 623 8.18 45.68 -5.29
N ALA A 624 8.07 45.24 -6.55
CA ALA A 624 6.92 44.47 -7.05
C ALA A 624 6.76 43.11 -6.33
N ILE A 625 7.85 42.35 -6.15
CA ILE A 625 7.82 41.09 -5.39
C ILE A 625 7.43 41.35 -3.93
N THR A 626 7.93 42.44 -3.33
CA THR A 626 7.57 42.85 -1.97
C THR A 626 6.07 43.15 -1.85
N ALA A 627 5.48 43.84 -2.82
CA ALA A 627 4.05 44.13 -2.84
C ALA A 627 3.20 42.85 -2.95
N GLN A 628 3.61 41.88 -3.78
CA GLN A 628 2.92 40.58 -3.93
C GLN A 628 2.96 39.70 -2.68
N MET A 629 3.91 39.95 -1.76
CA MET A 629 3.99 39.26 -0.47
C MET A 629 3.05 39.86 0.58
N LEU A 630 2.55 41.08 0.36
CA LEU A 630 1.64 41.80 1.27
C LEU A 630 0.17 41.68 0.85
N SER A 631 -0.10 41.21 -0.37
CA SER A 631 -1.42 40.86 -0.90
C SER A 631 -1.73 39.39 -0.67
#